data_AF-A0A969TMC0-F1
#
_entry.id   AF-A0A969TMC0-F1
#
_cell.length_a   1.000
_cell.length_b   1.000
_cell.length_c   1.000
_cell.angle_alpha   90.00
_cell.angle_beta   90.00
_cell.angle_gamma   90.00
#
_symmetry.space_group_name_H-M   'P 1'
#
loop_
_entity.id
_entity.type
_entity.pdbx_description
1 polymer ?
#
loop_
_entity_poly.entity_id
_entity_poly.type
_entity_poly.pdbx_seq_one_letter_code
_entity_poly.pdbx_strand_id
1 'polypeptide(L)'
;MVLSLELLGSVGLAASVQARSRSVSGRESLNQPEQVHPQVSAQPTSLAQFSRDRPASLYAKAVRFNPPKVGSPRRRTGAAVRGGCPNASKDNLVALLPTTEPILTVSEYPTLFVYLPQSAASEAELTLLSDNKRQRVYKTTIKLPKAPGIVGFSLPKDGKLPPLQVGKTYHWNFSITCGPADQAEVGVVEGQIQRIALSPSQTNALKKTALRDRPAFYAEAGIWYDALSSLAQLRRSTPKDAAIATDWGDLLKSVGLSAIAEKPLIP
;
A
#
# COMPACT_ATOMS: atom_id res chain seq x y z
N MET A 1 -42.55 -38.44 5.68
CA MET A 1 -43.81 -38.94 6.26
C MET A 1 -43.68 -38.79 7.77
N VAL A 2 -44.61 -38.03 8.36
CA VAL A 2 -44.88 -37.78 9.81
C VAL A 2 -43.80 -36.99 10.57
N LEU A 3 -43.95 -35.67 10.84
CA LEU A 3 -44.88 -34.87 11.68
C LEU A 3 -44.44 -34.69 13.14
N SER A 4 -44.78 -33.48 13.66
CA SER A 4 -45.00 -33.07 15.06
C SER A 4 -43.81 -32.41 15.79
N LEU A 5 -43.94 -31.31 16.53
CA LEU A 5 -45.06 -30.37 16.80
C LEU A 5 -44.48 -29.11 17.49
N GLU A 6 -45.19 -28.00 17.37
CA GLU A 6 -44.91 -26.65 17.91
C GLU A 6 -45.01 -26.53 19.44
N LEU A 7 -44.44 -25.46 20.03
CA LEU A 7 -45.12 -24.68 21.09
C LEU A 7 -44.50 -23.27 21.35
N LEU A 8 -45.29 -22.28 20.93
CA LEU A 8 -45.61 -20.93 21.43
C LEU A 8 -45.03 -20.38 22.75
N GLY A 9 -44.85 -19.04 22.76
CA GLY A 9 -44.91 -18.17 23.96
C GLY A 9 -44.39 -16.74 23.70
N SER A 10 -45.24 -15.78 23.26
CA SER A 10 -45.89 -14.70 24.04
C SER A 10 -44.98 -13.51 24.42
N VAL A 11 -45.06 -12.37 23.73
CA VAL A 11 -45.85 -11.14 24.03
C VAL A 11 -45.35 -10.31 25.23
N GLY A 12 -44.99 -9.04 24.97
CA GLY A 12 -44.84 -7.98 25.96
C GLY A 12 -44.77 -6.60 25.30
N LEU A 13 -45.80 -5.77 25.50
CA LEU A 13 -46.07 -4.47 24.88
C LEU A 13 -45.95 -3.32 25.92
N ALA A 14 -45.76 -2.09 25.44
CA ALA A 14 -46.01 -0.78 26.09
C ALA A 14 -44.98 -0.30 27.15
N ALA A 15 -44.72 0.99 27.39
CA ALA A 15 -45.45 2.22 27.07
C ALA A 15 -44.51 3.45 27.04
N SER A 16 -44.91 4.48 26.31
CA SER A 16 -44.36 5.84 26.28
C SER A 16 -44.73 6.66 27.51
N VAL A 17 -43.88 7.59 27.96
CA VAL A 17 -44.28 8.76 28.76
C VAL A 17 -43.44 9.98 28.34
N GLN A 18 -44.12 11.10 28.16
CA GLN A 18 -43.63 12.39 27.70
C GLN A 18 -44.06 13.47 28.71
N ALA A 19 -43.17 14.41 29.08
CA ALA A 19 -43.51 15.65 29.79
C ALA A 19 -42.32 16.63 29.66
N ARG A 20 -42.43 17.75 28.92
CA ARG A 20 -43.00 19.10 29.22
C ARG A 20 -42.03 20.08 29.90
N SER A 21 -41.57 21.04 29.08
CA SER A 21 -41.51 22.51 29.26
C SER A 21 -41.17 23.16 30.62
N ARG A 22 -40.25 24.13 30.62
CA ARG A 22 -40.54 25.58 30.82
C ARG A 22 -39.28 26.45 30.76
N SER A 23 -39.38 27.55 30.02
CA SER A 23 -38.52 28.74 30.08
C SER A 23 -38.99 29.67 31.19
N VAL A 24 -38.09 30.37 31.89
CA VAL A 24 -38.37 31.69 32.48
C VAL A 24 -37.12 32.58 32.39
N SER A 25 -37.37 33.79 31.89
CA SER A 25 -36.49 34.95 31.78
C SER A 25 -36.54 35.77 33.06
N GLY A 26 -35.43 36.40 33.45
CA GLY A 26 -35.40 37.40 34.52
C GLY A 26 -34.17 38.31 34.35
N ARG A 27 -34.39 39.55 33.93
CA ARG A 27 -33.43 40.67 33.97
C ARG A 27 -34.07 41.75 34.82
N GLU A 28 -33.33 42.23 35.81
CA GLU A 28 -33.68 43.44 36.56
C GLU A 28 -32.46 44.37 36.64
N SER A 29 -32.76 45.65 36.47
CA SER A 29 -31.88 46.81 36.29
C SER A 29 -31.36 47.32 37.64
N LEU A 30 -30.30 48.16 37.64
CA LEU A 30 -30.31 49.48 38.30
C LEU A 30 -28.96 50.23 38.20
N ASN A 31 -29.09 51.54 38.02
CA ASN A 31 -28.21 52.66 38.41
C ASN A 31 -27.20 53.29 37.40
N GLN A 32 -27.60 54.48 36.93
CA GLN A 32 -26.83 55.70 36.57
C GLN A 32 -26.26 56.41 37.83
N PRO A 33 -25.34 57.42 37.79
CA PRO A 33 -25.33 58.56 36.84
C PRO A 33 -23.96 59.21 36.44
N GLU A 34 -24.07 60.24 35.59
CA GLU A 34 -23.30 61.53 35.52
C GLU A 34 -21.85 61.68 34.95
N GLN A 35 -21.77 62.19 33.70
CA GLN A 35 -21.09 63.42 33.19
C GLN A 35 -19.59 63.78 33.44
N VAL A 36 -18.85 63.92 32.32
CA VAL A 36 -17.99 65.07 31.87
C VAL A 36 -16.43 64.96 31.83
N HIS A 37 -15.91 65.24 30.60
CA HIS A 37 -14.61 65.78 30.13
C HIS A 37 -13.40 64.87 29.76
N PRO A 38 -12.49 65.31 28.85
CA PRO A 38 -12.07 64.54 27.67
C PRO A 38 -10.56 64.20 27.63
N GLN A 39 -10.19 63.09 26.99
CA GLN A 39 -8.79 62.83 26.62
C GLN A 39 -8.67 62.03 25.30
N VAL A 40 -8.07 62.69 24.30
CA VAL A 40 -7.00 62.21 23.42
C VAL A 40 -7.22 60.95 22.54
N SER A 41 -7.43 61.21 21.25
CA SER A 41 -6.87 60.55 20.05
C SER A 41 -6.51 59.05 20.08
N ALA A 42 -7.26 58.23 19.33
CA ALA A 42 -6.70 57.22 18.39
C ALA A 42 -7.78 56.68 17.44
N GLN A 43 -7.38 56.41 16.19
CA GLN A 43 -8.19 56.00 15.03
C GLN A 43 -8.88 54.63 15.20
N PRO A 44 -10.00 54.35 14.50
CA PRO A 44 -10.66 53.04 14.55
C PRO A 44 -9.88 51.98 13.78
N THR A 45 -9.37 51.00 14.51
CA THR A 45 -8.77 49.76 14.03
C THR A 45 -9.79 48.94 13.24
N SER A 46 -9.53 48.77 11.94
CA SER A 46 -10.29 47.89 11.05
C SER A 46 -10.20 46.43 11.51
N LEU A 47 -11.34 45.87 11.91
CA LEU A 47 -11.54 44.44 12.13
C LEU A 47 -11.59 43.72 10.78
N ALA A 48 -10.62 42.83 10.51
CA ALA A 48 -10.82 41.51 9.88
C ALA A 48 -9.45 40.88 9.54
N GLN A 49 -8.69 40.50 10.56
CA GLN A 49 -7.69 39.45 10.39
C GLN A 49 -8.42 38.11 10.36
N PHE A 50 -8.81 37.65 9.17
CA PHE A 50 -9.04 36.23 8.92
C PHE A 50 -7.68 35.53 8.93
N SER A 51 -7.12 35.38 10.12
CA SER A 51 -6.08 34.39 10.37
C SER A 51 -6.73 33.03 10.16
N ARG A 52 -6.58 32.50 8.94
CA ARG A 52 -6.73 31.07 8.71
C ARG A 52 -5.65 30.42 9.56
N ASP A 53 -6.02 30.00 10.75
CA ASP A 53 -5.31 28.95 11.46
C ASP A 53 -5.23 27.76 10.50
N ARG A 54 -4.10 27.66 9.81
CA ARG A 54 -3.68 26.41 9.17
C ARG A 54 -3.53 25.44 10.34
N PRO A 55 -4.37 24.39 10.47
CA PRO A 55 -3.99 23.33 11.37
C PRO A 55 -2.62 22.86 10.91
N ALA A 56 -1.67 22.85 11.84
CA ALA A 56 -0.36 22.26 11.62
C ALA A 56 -0.61 20.92 10.94
N SER A 57 -0.11 20.79 9.70
CA SER A 57 -0.08 19.51 9.03
C SER A 57 0.67 18.58 9.98
N LEU A 58 -0.08 17.71 10.66
CA LEU A 58 0.45 16.48 11.20
C LEU A 58 1.11 15.84 9.99
N TYR A 59 2.43 15.97 9.90
CA TYR A 59 3.23 15.36 8.86
C TYR A 59 2.88 13.87 8.90
N ALA A 60 2.02 13.44 7.99
CA ALA A 60 1.86 12.02 7.70
C ALA A 60 3.27 11.57 7.33
N LYS A 61 3.84 10.69 8.16
CA LYS A 61 5.20 10.20 7.97
C LYS A 61 5.24 9.52 6.60
N ALA A 62 5.90 10.15 5.63
CA ALA A 62 5.97 9.64 4.28
C ALA A 62 6.50 8.20 4.29
N VAL A 63 5.80 7.28 3.59
CA VAL A 63 6.23 5.89 3.49
C VAL A 63 7.48 5.84 2.61
N ARG A 64 8.65 5.73 3.24
CA ARG A 64 9.95 5.63 2.57
C ARG A 64 10.65 4.34 2.96
N PHE A 65 11.23 3.66 1.98
CA PHE A 65 11.98 2.43 2.23
C PHE A 65 13.31 2.74 2.91
N ASN A 66 13.58 2.06 4.02
CA ASN A 66 14.86 2.08 4.70
C ASN A 66 15.56 0.73 4.49
N PRO A 67 16.55 0.64 3.59
CA PRO A 67 17.24 -0.61 3.31
C PRO A 67 17.85 -1.24 4.58
N PRO A 68 17.91 -2.57 4.69
CA PRO A 68 18.62 -3.24 5.77
C PRO A 68 20.07 -2.75 5.87
N LYS A 69 20.57 -2.54 7.10
CA LYS A 69 21.94 -2.07 7.36
C LYS A 69 23.03 -3.04 6.89
N VAL A 70 22.67 -4.30 6.68
CA VAL A 70 23.55 -5.34 6.15
C VAL A 70 23.12 -5.58 4.71
N GLY A 71 23.95 -5.17 3.76
CA GLY A 71 23.62 -5.27 2.35
C GLY A 71 24.70 -4.67 1.46
N SER A 72 24.87 -5.22 0.26
CA SER A 72 25.71 -4.61 -0.76
C SER A 72 24.84 -3.89 -1.77
N PRO A 73 25.31 -2.77 -2.38
CA PRO A 73 24.58 -2.18 -3.49
C PRO A 73 24.40 -3.24 -4.58
N ARG A 74 23.15 -3.46 -5.02
CA ARG A 74 22.92 -4.29 -6.19
C ARG A 74 23.57 -3.57 -7.36
N ARG A 75 24.61 -4.16 -7.95
CA ARG A 75 25.14 -3.67 -9.24
C ARG A 75 23.93 -3.55 -10.15
N ARG A 76 23.77 -2.39 -10.82
CA ARG A 76 22.99 -2.37 -12.05
C ARG A 76 23.71 -3.31 -13.00
N THR A 77 23.42 -4.61 -12.95
CA THR A 77 23.12 -5.29 -14.20
C THR A 77 22.14 -4.34 -14.83
N GLY A 78 22.52 -3.72 -15.95
CA GLY A 78 21.66 -2.73 -16.56
C GLY A 78 20.24 -3.28 -16.65
N ALA A 79 19.31 -2.44 -17.07
CA ALA A 79 18.28 -2.93 -17.94
C ALA A 79 18.91 -3.52 -19.24
N ALA A 80 19.86 -4.47 -19.14
CA ALA A 80 20.13 -5.48 -20.13
C ALA A 80 18.94 -6.43 -20.08
N VAL A 81 17.81 -5.85 -20.47
CA VAL A 81 16.65 -6.51 -21.04
C VAL A 81 17.22 -7.36 -22.17
N ARG A 82 17.50 -8.64 -21.90
CA ARG A 82 17.81 -9.60 -22.95
C ARG A 82 16.47 -9.93 -23.60
N GLY A 83 16.13 -9.20 -24.66
CA GLY A 83 14.83 -9.28 -25.33
C GLY A 83 13.82 -8.31 -24.69
N GLY A 84 13.39 -7.32 -25.46
CA GLY A 84 12.24 -6.50 -25.10
C GLY A 84 11.00 -7.10 -25.75
N CYS A 85 9.80 -6.64 -25.42
CA CYS A 85 8.69 -6.85 -26.34
C CYS A 85 8.66 -5.62 -27.24
N PRO A 86 8.92 -5.72 -28.56
CA PRO A 86 8.86 -4.57 -29.42
C PRO A 86 7.37 -4.38 -29.77
N ASN A 87 6.73 -3.37 -29.17
CA ASN A 87 5.98 -2.34 -29.88
C ASN A 87 5.04 -1.48 -29.00
N ALA A 88 4.93 -0.21 -29.43
CA ALA A 88 4.06 0.93 -29.04
C ALA A 88 4.47 1.83 -27.85
N SER A 89 5.24 1.37 -26.86
CA SER A 89 5.72 2.23 -25.77
C SER A 89 7.21 2.05 -25.51
N LYS A 90 7.95 3.13 -25.22
CA LYS A 90 9.37 3.11 -24.79
C LYS A 90 9.58 2.42 -23.42
N ASP A 91 8.50 2.00 -22.78
CA ASP A 91 8.54 1.43 -21.44
C ASP A 91 8.85 -0.07 -21.51
N ASN A 92 9.76 -0.51 -20.66
CA ASN A 92 10.17 -1.91 -20.55
C ASN A 92 9.39 -2.63 -19.44
N LEU A 93 9.44 -3.96 -19.46
CA LEU A 93 9.08 -4.79 -18.30
C LEU A 93 9.97 -4.40 -17.12
N VAL A 94 9.38 -4.11 -15.95
CA VAL A 94 10.14 -3.66 -14.76
C VAL A 94 9.69 -4.41 -13.51
N ALA A 95 10.63 -5.02 -12.80
CA ALA A 95 10.39 -5.52 -11.45
C ALA A 95 10.35 -4.34 -10.45
N LEU A 96 9.32 -4.25 -9.61
CA LEU A 96 9.22 -3.21 -8.59
C LEU A 96 10.04 -3.63 -7.37
N LEU A 97 11.36 -3.49 -7.46
CA LEU A 97 12.33 -3.87 -6.43
C LEU A 97 13.27 -2.70 -6.11
N PRO A 98 13.77 -2.61 -4.86
CA PRO A 98 14.88 -1.73 -4.56
C PRO A 98 16.17 -2.20 -5.23
N THR A 99 17.13 -1.29 -5.37
CA THR A 99 18.48 -1.58 -5.85
C THR A 99 19.42 -2.05 -4.74
N THR A 100 18.87 -2.52 -3.62
CA THR A 100 19.63 -3.00 -2.45
C THR A 100 19.31 -4.47 -2.24
N GLU A 101 20.33 -5.24 -1.87
CA GLU A 101 20.16 -6.61 -1.39
C GLU A 101 20.67 -6.72 0.04
N PRO A 102 20.06 -7.57 0.89
CA PRO A 102 18.96 -8.48 0.58
C PRO A 102 17.60 -7.77 0.50
N ILE A 103 16.66 -8.36 -0.25
CA ILE A 103 15.26 -7.89 -0.33
C ILE A 103 14.39 -8.80 0.53
N LEU A 104 13.84 -8.24 1.61
CA LEU A 104 13.24 -9.01 2.69
C LEU A 104 11.73 -9.14 2.57
N THR A 105 11.22 -10.28 3.03
CA THR A 105 9.81 -10.56 3.29
C THR A 105 9.65 -11.23 4.66
N VAL A 106 8.52 -11.02 5.32
CA VAL A 106 8.08 -11.86 6.47
C VAL A 106 7.01 -12.87 6.07
N SER A 107 6.35 -12.63 4.93
CA SER A 107 5.32 -13.49 4.38
C SER A 107 5.86 -14.83 3.89
N GLU A 108 5.10 -15.89 4.16
CA GLU A 108 5.32 -17.26 3.65
C GLU A 108 5.18 -17.36 2.14
N TYR A 109 4.29 -16.53 1.60
CA TYR A 109 3.84 -16.49 0.23
C TYR A 109 3.76 -15.02 -0.22
N PRO A 110 4.90 -14.34 -0.42
CA PRO A 110 4.92 -12.93 -0.77
C PRO A 110 4.22 -12.64 -2.11
N THR A 111 3.80 -11.38 -2.28
CA THR A 111 3.34 -10.84 -3.56
C THR A 111 4.50 -10.16 -4.27
N LEU A 112 4.73 -10.55 -5.52
CA LEU A 112 5.72 -9.95 -6.41
C LEU A 112 5.04 -8.89 -7.27
N PHE A 113 5.67 -7.74 -7.45
CA PHE A 113 5.12 -6.67 -8.28
C PHE A 113 5.98 -6.41 -9.51
N VAL A 114 5.32 -6.33 -10.66
CA VAL A 114 5.94 -6.07 -11.96
C VAL A 114 5.11 -5.02 -12.68
N TYR A 115 5.76 -4.09 -13.37
CA TYR A 115 5.11 -3.22 -14.35
C TYR A 115 5.12 -3.91 -15.71
N LEU A 116 3.93 -4.14 -16.25
CA LEU A 116 3.70 -4.66 -17.59
C LEU A 116 3.57 -3.50 -18.58
N PRO A 117 4.47 -3.39 -19.58
CA PRO A 117 4.28 -2.46 -20.68
C PRO A 117 3.17 -2.93 -21.61
N GLN A 118 2.78 -2.07 -22.55
CA GLN A 118 1.88 -2.50 -23.64
C GLN A 118 2.58 -3.61 -24.42
N SER A 119 1.94 -4.76 -24.57
CA SER A 119 2.49 -5.90 -25.31
C SER A 119 1.39 -6.81 -25.87
N ALA A 120 1.79 -7.71 -26.77
CA ALA A 120 0.91 -8.76 -27.29
C ALA A 120 0.90 -10.03 -26.41
N ALA A 121 1.66 -10.07 -25.32
CA ALA A 121 1.73 -11.24 -24.45
C ALA A 121 0.40 -11.45 -23.71
N SER A 122 -0.16 -12.66 -23.79
CA SER A 122 -1.35 -13.07 -23.03
C SER A 122 -1.01 -13.82 -21.74
N GLU A 123 0.22 -14.32 -21.62
CA GLU A 123 0.67 -15.14 -20.51
C GLU A 123 2.11 -14.76 -20.11
N ALA A 124 2.41 -14.98 -18.83
CA ALA A 124 3.74 -14.89 -18.27
C ALA A 124 4.11 -16.23 -17.61
N GLU A 125 5.41 -16.51 -17.56
CA GLU A 125 5.96 -17.57 -16.74
C GLU A 125 6.62 -16.97 -15.50
N LEU A 126 6.25 -17.48 -14.33
CA LEU A 126 6.91 -17.18 -13.07
C LEU A 126 7.63 -18.44 -12.59
N THR A 127 8.94 -18.34 -12.42
CA THR A 127 9.78 -19.41 -11.88
C THR A 127 10.45 -18.95 -10.59
N LEU A 128 10.44 -19.79 -9.56
CA LEU A 128 11.18 -19.62 -8.31
C LEU A 128 12.30 -20.66 -8.21
N LEU A 129 13.48 -20.22 -7.84
CA LEU A 129 14.72 -20.99 -7.73
C LEU A 129 15.28 -20.90 -6.31
N SER A 130 16.05 -21.91 -5.92
CA SER A 130 16.87 -21.89 -4.71
C SER A 130 17.95 -20.80 -4.77
N ASP A 131 18.56 -20.49 -3.63
CA ASP A 131 19.63 -19.49 -3.49
C ASP A 131 20.78 -19.66 -4.51
N ASN A 132 21.27 -20.89 -4.70
CA ASN A 132 22.31 -21.18 -5.69
C ASN A 132 21.83 -21.15 -7.15
N LYS A 133 20.55 -20.84 -7.40
CA LYS A 133 19.86 -20.83 -8.70
C LYS A 133 19.85 -22.17 -9.45
N ARG A 134 20.20 -23.29 -8.80
CA ARG A 134 20.30 -24.61 -9.45
C ARG A 134 19.02 -25.41 -9.39
N GLN A 135 18.25 -25.28 -8.31
CA GLN A 135 17.02 -26.03 -8.11
C GLN A 135 15.81 -25.15 -8.37
N ARG A 136 14.92 -25.59 -9.25
CA ARG A 136 13.59 -25.02 -9.41
C ARG A 136 12.71 -25.45 -8.25
N VAL A 137 12.30 -24.47 -7.44
CA VAL A 137 11.39 -24.64 -6.30
C VAL A 137 9.94 -24.60 -6.77
N TYR A 138 9.64 -23.73 -7.74
CA TYR A 138 8.29 -23.56 -8.27
C TYR A 138 8.31 -22.99 -9.69
N LYS A 139 7.29 -23.31 -10.49
CA LYS A 139 7.04 -22.73 -11.80
C LYS A 139 5.56 -22.73 -12.11
N THR A 140 5.07 -21.65 -12.69
CA THR A 140 3.67 -21.52 -13.11
C THR A 140 3.52 -20.58 -14.29
N THR A 141 2.38 -20.69 -14.95
CA THR A 141 1.94 -19.79 -16.02
C THR A 141 0.83 -18.91 -15.47
N ILE A 142 0.90 -17.60 -15.76
CA ILE A 142 -0.01 -16.59 -15.26
C ILE A 142 -0.65 -15.88 -16.45
N LYS A 143 -1.99 -15.79 -16.45
CA LYS A 143 -2.70 -14.98 -17.44
C LYS A 143 -2.45 -13.50 -17.20
N LEU A 144 -2.10 -12.77 -18.24
CA LEU A 144 -1.81 -11.34 -18.17
C LEU A 144 -3.06 -10.50 -18.46
N PRO A 145 -3.20 -9.33 -17.81
CA PRO A 145 -4.19 -8.36 -18.22
C PRO A 145 -3.83 -7.78 -19.60
N LYS A 146 -4.85 -7.40 -20.37
CA LYS A 146 -4.65 -6.72 -21.66
C LYS A 146 -4.14 -5.28 -21.51
N ALA A 147 -4.45 -4.64 -20.39
CA ALA A 147 -4.08 -3.25 -20.13
C ALA A 147 -2.68 -3.16 -19.48
N PRO A 148 -1.85 -2.18 -19.88
CA PRO A 148 -0.54 -1.96 -19.27
C PRO A 148 -0.68 -1.39 -17.87
N GLY A 149 0.23 -1.75 -16.98
CA GLY A 149 0.19 -1.30 -15.60
C GLY A 149 0.97 -2.19 -14.63
N ILE A 150 0.95 -1.78 -13.37
CA ILE A 150 1.56 -2.49 -12.25
C ILE A 150 0.63 -3.61 -11.82
N VAL A 151 1.16 -4.82 -11.77
CA VAL A 151 0.44 -6.04 -11.38
C VAL A 151 1.13 -6.70 -10.21
N GLY A 152 0.33 -7.24 -9.29
CA GLY A 152 0.79 -8.03 -8.16
C GLY A 152 0.48 -9.51 -8.37
N PHE A 153 1.49 -10.37 -8.22
CA PHE A 153 1.39 -11.82 -8.32
C PHE A 153 1.75 -12.45 -6.99
N SER A 154 0.75 -12.94 -6.26
CA SER A 154 0.97 -13.66 -5.02
C SER A 154 1.45 -15.08 -5.30
N LEU A 155 2.53 -15.49 -4.63
CA LEU A 155 2.91 -16.89 -4.62
C LEU A 155 1.76 -17.73 -4.04
N PRO A 156 1.36 -18.86 -4.66
CA PRO A 156 0.14 -19.54 -4.25
C PRO A 156 0.35 -20.42 -3.03
N LYS A 157 -0.70 -20.50 -2.22
CA LYS A 157 -0.85 -21.47 -1.13
C LYS A 157 -1.66 -22.69 -1.63
N ASP A 158 -1.22 -23.29 -2.73
CA ASP A 158 -1.94 -24.36 -3.46
C ASP A 158 -1.35 -25.76 -3.23
N GLY A 159 -0.39 -25.89 -2.31
CA GLY A 159 0.30 -27.15 -2.00
C GLY A 159 1.43 -27.53 -2.96
N LYS A 160 1.52 -26.89 -4.14
CA LYS A 160 2.64 -27.12 -5.09
C LYS A 160 3.89 -26.35 -4.68
N LEU A 161 3.71 -25.21 -4.02
CA LEU A 161 4.77 -24.43 -3.41
C LEU A 161 4.75 -24.62 -1.88
N PRO A 162 5.78 -25.24 -1.27
CA PRO A 162 5.93 -25.18 0.18
C PRO A 162 6.17 -23.73 0.64
N PRO A 163 5.76 -23.35 1.86
CA PRO A 163 6.05 -22.02 2.41
C PRO A 163 7.54 -21.69 2.28
N LEU A 164 7.86 -20.44 1.91
CA LEU A 164 9.26 -20.01 1.92
C LEU A 164 9.82 -20.17 3.33
N GLN A 165 11.04 -20.68 3.48
CA GLN A 165 11.60 -20.95 4.81
C GLN A 165 12.27 -19.70 5.38
N VAL A 166 12.11 -19.46 6.69
CA VAL A 166 12.81 -18.38 7.40
C VAL A 166 14.33 -18.59 7.28
N GLY A 167 15.05 -17.51 7.01
CA GLY A 167 16.50 -17.48 6.81
C GLY A 167 16.95 -17.95 5.43
N LYS A 168 16.04 -18.43 4.57
CA LYS A 168 16.37 -18.86 3.21
C LYS A 168 16.15 -17.76 2.18
N THR A 169 17.03 -17.77 1.20
CA THR A 169 17.01 -16.91 0.02
C THR A 169 16.52 -17.70 -1.18
N TYR A 170 15.72 -17.05 -2.01
CA TYR A 170 15.17 -17.57 -3.25
C TYR A 170 15.36 -16.52 -4.35
N HIS A 171 15.42 -16.99 -5.59
CA HIS A 171 15.45 -16.12 -6.77
C HIS A 171 14.22 -16.38 -7.61
N TRP A 172 13.63 -15.32 -8.15
CA TRP A 172 12.50 -15.45 -9.06
C TRP A 172 12.81 -14.81 -10.40
N ASN A 173 12.27 -15.41 -11.45
CA ASN A 173 12.29 -14.91 -12.81
C ASN A 173 10.85 -14.80 -13.29
N PHE A 174 10.51 -13.65 -13.86
CA PHE A 174 9.23 -13.40 -14.52
C PHE A 174 9.52 -13.09 -15.99
N SER A 175 8.96 -13.89 -16.88
CA SER A 175 9.16 -13.73 -18.32
C SER A 175 7.86 -13.67 -19.08
N ILE A 176 7.82 -12.82 -20.10
CA ILE A 176 6.73 -12.74 -21.07
C ILE A 176 7.29 -12.98 -22.47
N THR A 177 6.51 -13.65 -23.30
CA THR A 177 6.88 -13.92 -24.70
C THR A 177 5.96 -13.11 -25.60
N CYS A 178 6.55 -12.33 -26.49
CA CYS A 178 5.84 -11.37 -27.33
C CYS A 178 6.06 -11.69 -28.80
N GLY A 179 4.95 -11.82 -29.54
CA GLY A 179 4.97 -12.17 -30.96
C GLY A 179 4.75 -13.67 -31.23
N PRO A 180 4.66 -14.05 -32.51
CA PRO A 180 4.52 -15.44 -32.92
C PRO A 180 5.82 -16.22 -32.64
N ALA A 181 5.70 -17.54 -32.45
CA ALA A 181 6.77 -18.40 -31.90
C ALA A 181 8.11 -18.35 -32.67
N ASP A 182 8.08 -18.02 -33.95
CA ASP A 182 9.22 -17.93 -34.87
C ASP A 182 9.97 -16.58 -34.81
N GLN A 183 9.36 -15.53 -34.26
CA GLN A 183 9.93 -14.19 -34.11
C GLN A 183 9.76 -13.64 -32.69
N ALA A 184 9.55 -14.53 -31.73
CA ALA A 184 9.16 -14.14 -30.40
C ALA A 184 10.31 -13.46 -29.66
N GLU A 185 10.08 -12.23 -29.19
CA GLU A 185 10.98 -11.59 -28.25
C GLU A 185 10.53 -11.87 -26.81
N VAL A 186 11.50 -12.08 -25.91
CA VAL A 186 11.22 -12.48 -24.53
C VAL A 186 11.63 -11.37 -23.58
N GLY A 187 10.64 -10.73 -22.94
CA GLY A 187 10.89 -9.81 -21.83
C GLY A 187 11.13 -10.57 -20.54
N VAL A 188 12.24 -10.32 -19.84
CA VAL A 188 12.56 -10.99 -18.56
C VAL A 188 12.93 -9.97 -17.49
N VAL A 189 12.37 -10.14 -16.29
CA VAL A 189 12.82 -9.47 -15.07
C VAL A 189 13.06 -10.49 -13.96
N GLU A 190 14.01 -10.19 -13.08
CA GLU A 190 14.43 -11.08 -12.00
C GLU A 190 14.49 -10.35 -10.65
N GLY A 191 14.39 -11.13 -9.58
CA GLY A 191 14.53 -10.62 -8.21
C GLY A 191 14.98 -11.67 -7.22
N GLN A 192 15.33 -11.21 -6.03
CA GLN A 192 15.70 -12.02 -4.87
C GLN A 192 14.65 -11.85 -3.78
N ILE A 193 14.36 -12.91 -3.04
CA ILE A 193 13.51 -12.90 -1.85
C ILE A 193 14.27 -13.59 -0.73
N GLN A 194 14.42 -12.93 0.41
CA GLN A 194 14.85 -13.59 1.64
C GLN A 194 13.72 -13.49 2.68
N ARG A 195 13.25 -14.65 3.16
CA ARG A 195 12.24 -14.67 4.24
C ARG A 195 12.94 -14.53 5.58
N ILE A 196 12.49 -13.59 6.41
CA ILE A 196 12.95 -13.41 7.78
C ILE A 196 11.81 -13.63 8.78
N ALA A 197 12.15 -13.89 10.02
CA ALA A 197 11.21 -13.81 11.13
C ALA A 197 11.30 -12.42 11.76
N LEU A 198 10.15 -11.85 12.12
CA LEU A 198 10.12 -10.69 12.99
C LEU A 198 10.58 -11.07 14.40
N SER A 199 11.25 -10.15 15.09
CA SER A 199 11.48 -10.32 16.52
C SER A 199 10.15 -10.35 17.30
N PRO A 200 10.14 -10.87 18.55
CA PRO A 200 8.94 -10.82 19.38
C PRO A 200 8.40 -9.39 19.59
N SER A 201 9.30 -8.41 19.74
CA SER A 201 8.91 -7.00 19.89
C SER A 201 8.29 -6.43 18.61
N GLN A 202 8.88 -6.70 17.44
CA GLN A 202 8.32 -6.30 16.15
C GLN A 202 6.96 -6.97 15.88
N THR A 203 6.83 -8.25 16.20
CA THR A 203 5.57 -8.98 16.07
C THR A 203 4.47 -8.35 16.93
N ASN A 204 4.78 -8.02 18.19
CA ASN A 204 3.84 -7.36 19.09
C ASN A 204 3.50 -5.94 18.65
N ALA A 205 4.46 -5.19 18.12
CA ALA A 205 4.22 -3.87 17.55
C ALA A 205 3.30 -3.94 16.32
N LEU A 206 3.57 -4.87 15.39
CA LEU A 206 2.77 -5.07 14.19
C LEU A 206 1.30 -5.43 14.51
N LYS A 207 1.06 -6.26 15.54
CA LYS A 207 -0.30 -6.60 15.99
C LYS A 207 -1.11 -5.37 16.43
N LYS A 208 -0.43 -4.35 16.97
CA LYS A 208 -1.03 -3.09 17.42
C LYS A 208 -1.05 -2.02 16.32
N THR A 209 -0.36 -2.25 15.20
CA THR A 209 -0.23 -1.31 14.10
C THR A 209 -1.51 -1.35 13.24
N ALA A 210 -2.16 -0.19 13.10
CA ALA A 210 -3.33 -0.04 12.25
C ALA A 210 -2.99 -0.38 10.79
N LEU A 211 -3.96 -0.88 10.02
CA LEU A 211 -3.74 -1.29 8.62
C LEU A 211 -3.10 -0.19 7.77
N ARG A 212 -3.51 1.07 7.99
CA ARG A 212 -3.01 2.25 7.29
C ARG A 212 -1.51 2.50 7.49
N ASP A 213 -0.96 2.10 8.64
CA ASP A 213 0.42 2.37 9.06
C ASP A 213 1.36 1.18 8.81
N ARG A 214 0.81 0.00 8.48
CA ARG A 214 1.61 -1.20 8.19
C ARG A 214 2.64 -1.01 7.06
N PRO A 215 2.34 -0.30 5.95
CA PRO A 215 3.34 -0.04 4.93
C PRO A 215 4.58 0.66 5.48
N ALA A 216 4.39 1.70 6.30
CA ALA A 216 5.48 2.43 6.94
C ALA A 216 6.27 1.53 7.89
N PHE A 217 5.58 0.74 8.73
CA PHE A 217 6.22 -0.22 9.63
C PHE A 217 7.17 -1.18 8.89
N TYR A 218 6.71 -1.79 7.79
CA TYR A 218 7.53 -2.70 7.00
C TYR A 218 8.66 -1.98 6.27
N ALA A 219 8.38 -0.81 5.69
CA ALA A 219 9.37 -0.02 4.96
C ALA A 219 10.52 0.45 5.86
N GLU A 220 10.22 0.89 7.08
CA GLU A 220 11.22 1.28 8.09
C GLU A 220 12.06 0.10 8.59
N ALA A 221 11.46 -1.08 8.65
CA ALA A 221 12.12 -2.33 9.00
C ALA A 221 12.92 -2.96 7.84
N GLY A 222 12.92 -2.35 6.64
CA GLY A 222 13.60 -2.87 5.45
C GLY A 222 12.92 -4.09 4.80
N ILE A 223 11.63 -4.29 5.08
CA ILE A 223 10.83 -5.43 4.59
C ILE A 223 10.02 -5.00 3.36
N TRP A 224 10.65 -5.06 2.19
CA TRP A 224 10.12 -4.47 0.95
C TRP A 224 8.83 -5.12 0.46
N TYR A 225 8.79 -6.45 0.37
CA TYR A 225 7.65 -7.15 -0.24
C TYR A 225 6.35 -6.91 0.53
N ASP A 226 6.41 -6.94 1.88
CA ASP A 226 5.27 -6.67 2.75
C ASP A 226 4.89 -5.17 2.76
N ALA A 227 5.86 -4.26 2.68
CA ALA A 227 5.60 -2.83 2.56
C ALA A 227 4.82 -2.49 1.27
N LEU A 228 5.32 -2.96 0.12
CA LEU A 228 4.72 -2.68 -1.18
C LEU A 228 3.34 -3.35 -1.31
N SER A 229 3.22 -4.61 -0.89
CA SER A 229 1.95 -5.35 -0.99
C SER A 229 0.85 -4.76 -0.10
N SER A 230 1.17 -4.41 1.15
CA SER A 230 0.19 -3.78 2.05
C SER A 230 -0.25 -2.41 1.54
N LEU A 231 0.66 -1.62 0.95
CA LEU A 231 0.31 -0.34 0.35
C LEU A 231 -0.52 -0.48 -0.92
N ALA A 232 -0.18 -1.45 -1.77
CA ALA A 232 -0.97 -1.77 -2.95
C ALA A 232 -2.41 -2.18 -2.58
N GLN A 233 -2.57 -2.97 -1.51
CA GLN A 233 -3.88 -3.37 -1.00
C GLN A 233 -4.70 -2.17 -0.51
N LEU A 234 -4.10 -1.27 0.27
CA LEU A 234 -4.74 -0.02 0.70
C LEU A 234 -5.17 0.82 -0.51
N ARG A 235 -4.29 0.99 -1.50
CA ARG A 235 -4.59 1.75 -2.72
C ARG A 235 -5.75 1.15 -3.50
N ARG A 236 -5.84 -0.19 -3.59
CA ARG A 236 -6.96 -0.88 -4.26
C ARG A 236 -8.27 -0.74 -3.49
N SER A 237 -8.24 -0.80 -2.17
CA SER A 237 -9.46 -0.69 -1.35
C SER A 237 -9.96 0.76 -1.20
N THR A 238 -9.09 1.74 -1.37
CA THR A 238 -9.40 3.18 -1.22
C THR A 238 -8.83 4.02 -2.37
N PRO A 239 -9.24 3.78 -3.64
CA PRO A 239 -8.58 4.35 -4.82
C PRO A 239 -8.67 5.88 -4.94
N LYS A 240 -9.54 6.54 -4.16
CA LYS A 240 -9.70 8.00 -4.13
C LYS A 240 -8.94 8.69 -2.98
N ASP A 241 -8.26 7.92 -2.12
CA ASP A 241 -7.51 8.47 -1.00
C ASP A 241 -6.17 9.08 -1.49
N ALA A 242 -6.09 10.41 -1.45
CA ALA A 242 -4.92 11.14 -1.91
C ALA A 242 -3.68 10.92 -1.04
N ALA A 243 -3.84 10.62 0.26
CA ALA A 243 -2.72 10.34 1.15
C ALA A 243 -2.08 8.98 0.80
N ILE A 244 -2.91 7.96 0.53
CA ILE A 244 -2.41 6.65 0.07
C ILE A 244 -1.77 6.76 -1.32
N ALA A 245 -2.33 7.61 -2.20
CA ALA A 245 -1.73 7.87 -3.50
C ALA A 245 -0.34 8.54 -3.37
N THR A 246 -0.18 9.45 -2.41
CA THR A 246 1.09 10.10 -2.09
C THR A 246 2.10 9.09 -1.54
N ASP A 247 1.71 8.27 -0.57
CA ASP A 247 2.58 7.24 0.02
C ASP A 247 3.08 6.24 -1.03
N TRP A 248 2.22 5.86 -1.98
CA TRP A 248 2.60 5.00 -3.10
C TRP A 248 3.71 5.63 -3.94
N GLY A 249 3.54 6.92 -4.27
CA GLY A 249 4.53 7.70 -4.97
C GLY A 249 5.85 7.78 -4.21
N ASP A 250 5.78 8.11 -2.92
CA ASP A 250 6.96 8.29 -2.07
C ASP A 250 7.74 6.98 -1.87
N LEU A 251 7.05 5.86 -1.66
CA LEU A 251 7.69 4.55 -1.51
C LEU A 251 8.46 4.18 -2.78
N LEU A 252 7.84 4.29 -3.96
CA LEU A 252 8.48 3.94 -5.22
C LEU A 252 9.60 4.92 -5.60
N LYS A 253 9.42 6.23 -5.35
CA LYS A 253 10.48 7.23 -5.52
C LYS A 253 11.69 6.94 -4.63
N SER A 254 11.47 6.48 -3.39
CA SER A 254 12.56 6.18 -2.44
C SER A 254 13.51 5.08 -2.92
N VAL A 255 13.08 4.28 -3.89
CA VAL A 255 13.88 3.20 -4.49
C VAL A 255 14.21 3.44 -5.97
N GLY A 256 14.03 4.68 -6.46
CA GLY A 256 14.37 5.07 -7.83
C GLY A 256 13.35 4.66 -8.90
N LEU A 257 12.12 4.30 -8.52
CA LEU A 257 11.04 3.88 -9.42
C LEU A 257 10.04 5.02 -9.72
N SER A 258 10.49 6.27 -9.71
CA SER A 258 9.66 7.46 -9.92
C SER A 258 8.83 7.41 -11.21
N ALA A 259 9.43 6.94 -12.31
CA ALA A 259 8.74 6.83 -13.62
C ALA A 259 7.63 5.77 -13.64
N ILE A 260 7.70 4.79 -12.74
CA ILE A 260 6.69 3.73 -12.60
C ILE A 260 5.59 4.15 -11.63
N ALA A 261 5.88 5.04 -10.68
CA ALA A 261 4.95 5.43 -9.62
C ALA A 261 3.60 6.00 -10.10
N GLU A 262 3.59 6.60 -11.28
CA GLU A 262 2.39 7.20 -11.89
C GLU A 262 1.61 6.20 -12.77
N LYS A 263 2.15 5.00 -13.01
CA LYS A 263 1.49 3.98 -13.83
C LYS A 263 0.29 3.38 -13.08
N PRO A 264 -0.77 2.93 -13.80
CA PRO A 264 -1.94 2.34 -13.18
C PRO A 264 -1.59 1.09 -12.37
N LEU A 265 -2.12 0.96 -11.16
CA LEU A 265 -2.13 -0.31 -10.42
C LEU A 265 -3.35 -1.11 -10.86
N ILE A 266 -3.12 -2.20 -11.58
CA ILE A 266 -4.17 -3.09 -12.06
C ILE A 266 -4.75 -3.87 -10.87
N PRO A 267 -6.08 -4.03 -10.76
CA PRO A 267 -6.75 -4.77 -9.67
C PRO A 267 -6.31 -6.23 -9.52
#